data_AF-A0A8T5AWE6-F1
#
_entry.id   AF-A0A8T5AWE6-F1
#
_cell.length_a   1.000
_cell.length_b   1.000
_cell.length_c   1.000
_cell.angle_alpha   90.00
_cell.angle_beta   90.00
_cell.angle_gamma   90.00
#
_symmetry.space_group_name_H-M   'P 1'
#
loop_
_entity.id
_entity.type
_entity.pdbx_description
1 polymer ?
#
loop_
_entity_poly.entity_id
_entity_poly.type
_entity_poly.pdbx_seq_one_letter_code
_entity_poly.pdbx_strand_id
1 'polypeptide(L)'
;MQGSSGREAFLIAVVEEGYRPEYRQLYFKASEIRSMLGGEESFFRISVKGRVIVKKYDPKRQRYQYMAPSWVGEPGREIEVRVEKLVEERLVGEILGSLPSHIKVELKHGGEGILRIGKAEFPVKVGKPEWNERHNAACLDLGFKALSLWGRKVKNHVLRIAFKGYETSMAIDYGETKGTVKEIREEQPGTVAIRYVDSRDRVFEHRVKPVSA
;
A
#
# COMPACT_ATOMS: atom_id res chain seq x y z
N MET A 1 19.05 -7.95 20.02
CA MET A 1 17.85 -7.19 19.61
C MET A 1 16.77 -8.20 19.27
N GLN A 2 15.90 -8.52 20.23
CA GLN A 2 14.80 -9.49 20.08
C GLN A 2 13.56 -8.76 19.56
N GLY A 3 12.90 -9.37 18.58
CA GLY A 3 11.83 -8.76 17.80
C GLY A 3 10.56 -8.50 18.61
N SER A 4 9.97 -7.32 18.42
CA SER A 4 8.57 -7.07 18.76
C SER A 4 7.70 -7.63 17.63
N SER A 5 7.47 -8.95 17.66
CA SER A 5 6.31 -9.50 16.96
C SER A 5 5.09 -8.77 17.52
N GLY A 6 4.32 -8.09 16.65
CA GLY A 6 3.05 -7.49 17.06
C GLY A 6 2.20 -8.54 17.77
N ARG A 7 1.43 -8.12 18.79
CA ARG A 7 0.46 -9.01 19.42
C ARG A 7 -0.41 -9.59 18.30
N GLU A 8 -0.65 -10.89 18.34
CA GLU A 8 -1.52 -11.61 17.40
C GLU A 8 -2.65 -12.28 18.19
N ALA A 9 -3.85 -12.34 17.61
CA ALA A 9 -4.99 -12.99 18.23
C ALA A 9 -5.96 -13.52 17.16
N PHE A 10 -6.67 -14.60 17.48
CA PHE A 10 -7.83 -15.04 16.70
C PHE A 10 -9.07 -14.34 17.23
N LEU A 11 -9.79 -13.65 16.35
CA LEU A 11 -11.04 -12.97 16.66
C LEU A 11 -12.17 -13.53 15.80
N ILE A 12 -13.40 -13.46 16.31
CA ILE A 12 -14.60 -13.75 15.52
C ILE A 12 -15.07 -12.46 14.85
N ALA A 13 -15.24 -12.50 13.53
CA ALA A 13 -15.86 -11.44 12.76
C ALA A 13 -17.21 -11.91 12.22
N VAL A 14 -18.23 -11.06 12.32
CA VAL A 14 -19.50 -11.25 11.60
C VAL A 14 -19.33 -10.67 10.20
N VAL A 15 -19.63 -11.47 9.18
CA VAL A 15 -19.64 -11.01 7.80
C VAL A 15 -20.99 -10.38 7.49
N GLU A 16 -20.98 -9.11 7.08
CA GLU A 16 -22.17 -8.38 6.63
C GLU A 16 -22.08 -8.06 5.13
N GLU A 17 -23.23 -7.77 4.53
CA GLU A 17 -23.32 -7.38 3.13
C GLU A 17 -22.62 -6.04 2.87
N GLY A 18 -21.89 -5.97 1.75
CA GLY A 18 -21.28 -4.73 1.29
C GLY A 18 -22.21 -3.93 0.38
N TYR A 19 -21.83 -2.69 0.07
CA TYR A 19 -22.58 -1.83 -0.85
C TYR A 19 -22.62 -2.34 -2.30
N ARG A 20 -21.78 -3.33 -2.65
CA ARG A 20 -21.77 -4.05 -3.92
C ARG A 20 -21.47 -5.54 -3.71
N PRO A 21 -21.84 -6.43 -4.65
CA PRO A 21 -21.65 -7.88 -4.52
C PRO A 21 -20.20 -8.32 -4.28
N GLU A 22 -19.23 -7.58 -4.82
CA GLU A 22 -17.80 -7.84 -4.64
C GLU A 22 -17.24 -7.48 -3.26
N TYR A 23 -18.03 -6.79 -2.42
CA TYR A 23 -17.61 -6.32 -1.11
C TYR A 23 -18.43 -6.94 0.03
N ARG A 24 -17.81 -6.99 1.20
CA ARG A 24 -18.39 -7.36 2.50
C ARG A 24 -17.94 -6.35 3.55
N GLN A 25 -18.59 -6.37 4.70
CA GLN A 25 -18.07 -5.72 5.91
C GLN A 25 -17.73 -6.80 6.93
N LEU A 26 -16.54 -6.72 7.53
CA LEU A 26 -16.19 -7.51 8.70
C LEU A 26 -16.48 -6.67 9.94
N TYR A 27 -17.46 -7.12 10.72
CA TYR A 27 -17.80 -6.53 12.00
C TYR A 27 -17.09 -7.28 13.13
N PHE A 28 -16.38 -6.52 13.97
CA PHE A 28 -15.75 -7.05 15.19
C PHE A 28 -16.44 -6.49 16.43
N LYS A 29 -16.53 -7.30 17.49
CA LYS A 29 -16.95 -6.81 18.80
C LYS A 29 -15.93 -5.79 19.31
N ALA A 30 -16.43 -4.64 19.78
CA ALA A 30 -15.59 -3.53 20.24
C ALA A 30 -14.62 -3.94 21.37
N SER A 31 -15.08 -4.76 22.33
CA SER A 31 -14.26 -5.24 23.44
C SER A 31 -13.07 -6.06 22.98
N GLU A 32 -13.28 -6.96 22.02
CA GLU A 32 -12.25 -7.86 21.49
C GLU A 32 -11.19 -7.08 20.69
N ILE A 33 -11.62 -6.26 19.73
CA ILE A 33 -10.68 -5.52 18.87
C ILE A 33 -9.91 -4.45 19.63
N ARG A 34 -10.52 -3.77 20.62
CA ARG A 34 -9.84 -2.79 21.48
C ARG A 34 -8.81 -3.45 22.40
N SER A 35 -9.16 -4.59 23.02
CA SER A 35 -8.24 -5.36 23.85
C SER A 35 -6.98 -5.77 23.06
N MET A 36 -7.18 -6.04 21.77
CA MET A 36 -6.13 -6.45 20.86
C MET A 36 -5.28 -5.29 20.31
N LEU A 37 -5.89 -4.25 19.74
CA LEU A 37 -5.18 -3.18 19.02
C LEU A 37 -4.80 -1.99 19.91
N GLY A 38 -5.40 -1.89 21.10
CA GLY A 38 -5.10 -0.89 22.12
C GLY A 38 -5.88 0.43 21.93
N GLY A 39 -5.39 1.46 22.62
CA GLY A 39 -6.04 2.78 22.71
C GLY A 39 -5.57 3.81 21.67
N GLU A 40 -4.75 3.42 20.70
CA GLU A 40 -4.17 4.32 19.70
C GLU A 40 -4.53 3.90 18.28
N GLU A 41 -4.57 4.87 17.36
CA GLU A 41 -4.68 4.58 15.93
C GLU A 41 -3.50 3.71 15.48
N SER A 42 -3.78 2.74 14.61
CA SER A 42 -2.73 1.87 14.08
C SER A 42 -3.19 1.18 12.81
N PHE A 43 -2.25 0.54 12.10
CA PHE A 43 -2.58 -0.41 11.06
C PHE A 43 -2.64 -1.82 11.66
N PHE A 44 -3.49 -2.65 11.07
CA PHE A 44 -3.58 -4.06 11.45
C PHE A 44 -3.87 -4.94 10.24
N ARG A 45 -3.46 -6.19 10.39
CA ARG A 45 -3.62 -7.26 9.42
C ARG A 45 -4.76 -8.16 9.85
N ILE A 46 -5.59 -8.56 8.90
CA ILE A 46 -6.60 -9.61 9.04
C ILE A 46 -6.21 -10.74 8.10
N SER A 47 -5.96 -11.93 8.63
CA SER A 47 -5.64 -13.13 7.84
C SER A 47 -6.82 -14.09 7.85
N VAL A 48 -7.31 -14.45 6.67
CA VAL A 48 -8.43 -15.37 6.49
C VAL A 48 -8.27 -16.15 5.19
N LYS A 49 -8.48 -17.47 5.25
CA LYS A 49 -8.31 -18.40 4.11
C LYS A 49 -6.96 -18.24 3.37
N GLY A 50 -5.87 -18.07 4.12
CA GLY A 50 -4.51 -17.89 3.57
C GLY A 50 -4.28 -16.55 2.85
N ARG A 51 -5.24 -15.62 2.91
CA ARG A 51 -5.14 -14.29 2.30
C ARG A 51 -5.13 -13.22 3.39
N VAL A 52 -4.64 -12.04 3.02
CA VAL A 52 -4.42 -10.93 3.96
C VAL A 52 -5.21 -9.69 3.54
N ILE A 53 -5.74 -8.98 4.53
CA ILE A 53 -6.34 -7.66 4.38
C ILE A 53 -5.66 -6.73 5.37
N VAL A 54 -5.29 -5.53 4.93
CA VAL A 54 -4.72 -4.48 5.79
C VAL A 54 -5.76 -3.36 6.00
N LYS A 55 -5.87 -2.89 7.25
CA LYS A 55 -6.82 -1.86 7.67
C LYS A 55 -6.20 -0.85 8.63
N LYS A 56 -6.73 0.37 8.62
CA LYS A 56 -6.54 1.34 9.70
C LYS A 56 -7.56 1.08 10.81
N TYR A 57 -7.07 0.94 12.03
CA TYR A 57 -7.84 0.95 13.25
C TYR A 57 -7.88 2.37 13.83
N ASP A 58 -9.06 2.77 14.28
CA ASP A 58 -9.28 3.98 15.06
C ASP A 58 -10.08 3.60 16.32
N PRO A 59 -9.50 3.78 17.53
CA PRO A 59 -10.15 3.44 18.80
C PRO A 59 -11.41 4.27 19.08
N LYS A 60 -11.59 5.42 18.41
CA LYS A 60 -12.75 6.31 18.59
C LYS A 60 -13.97 5.88 17.76
N ARG A 61 -13.82 4.89 16.87
CA ARG A 61 -14.95 4.36 16.09
C ARG A 61 -16.03 3.78 17.01
N GLN A 62 -17.28 4.11 16.71
CA GLN A 62 -18.45 3.53 17.37
C GLN A 62 -18.74 2.11 16.88
N ARG A 63 -18.50 1.85 15.58
CA ARG A 63 -18.66 0.52 14.96
C ARG A 63 -17.36 0.11 14.28
N TYR A 64 -16.88 -1.09 14.63
CA TYR A 64 -15.68 -1.69 14.08
C TYR A 64 -16.02 -2.54 12.85
N GLN A 65 -16.50 -1.85 11.81
CA GLN A 65 -16.82 -2.43 10.51
C GLN A 65 -15.71 -2.08 9.51
N TYR A 66 -15.22 -3.11 8.83
CA TYR A 66 -14.13 -2.98 7.86
C TYR A 66 -14.48 -3.59 6.52
N MET A 67 -14.41 -2.79 5.47
CA MET A 67 -14.69 -3.27 4.12
C MET A 67 -13.67 -4.32 3.68
N ALA A 68 -14.15 -5.49 3.30
CA ALA A 68 -13.38 -6.62 2.84
C ALA A 68 -13.89 -7.14 1.49
N PRO A 69 -13.09 -7.91 0.73
CA PRO A 69 -13.57 -8.59 -0.47
C PRO A 69 -14.60 -9.68 -0.17
N SER A 70 -15.46 -10.02 -1.14
CA SER A 70 -16.47 -11.08 -1.02
C SER A 70 -15.92 -12.47 -0.67
N TRP A 71 -14.67 -12.78 -1.02
CA TRP A 71 -14.08 -14.10 -0.74
C TRP A 71 -13.90 -14.39 0.77
N VAL A 72 -14.02 -13.39 1.65
CA VAL A 72 -13.90 -13.60 3.11
C VAL A 72 -15.01 -14.52 3.65
N GLY A 73 -16.22 -14.44 3.11
CA GLY A 73 -17.35 -15.25 3.56
C GLY A 73 -18.70 -14.74 3.07
N GLU A 74 -19.74 -15.53 3.34
CA GLU A 74 -21.13 -15.15 3.05
C GLU A 74 -21.71 -14.27 4.15
N PRO A 75 -22.58 -13.29 3.82
CA PRO A 75 -23.26 -12.47 4.81
C PRO A 75 -24.04 -13.30 5.84
N GLY A 76 -24.06 -12.83 7.09
CA GLY A 76 -24.70 -13.50 8.23
C GLY A 76 -23.87 -14.62 8.87
N ARG A 77 -22.66 -14.91 8.36
CA ARG A 77 -21.76 -15.92 8.94
C ARG A 77 -20.80 -15.28 9.94
N GLU A 78 -20.53 -16.01 11.02
CA GLU A 78 -19.36 -15.78 11.86
C GLU A 78 -18.17 -16.52 11.28
N ILE A 79 -17.03 -15.84 11.21
CA ILE A 79 -15.77 -16.40 10.75
C ILE A 79 -14.67 -16.10 11.78
N GLU A 80 -13.80 -17.07 12.01
CA GLU A 80 -12.58 -16.85 12.77
C GLU A 80 -11.51 -16.25 11.84
N VAL A 81 -10.86 -15.18 12.30
CA VAL A 81 -9.79 -14.50 11.56
C VAL A 81 -8.62 -14.25 12.49
N ARG A 82 -7.40 -14.31 11.93
CA ARG A 82 -6.19 -13.93 12.67
C ARG A 82 -5.93 -12.44 12.50
N VAL A 83 -5.96 -11.70 13.60
CA VAL A 83 -5.70 -10.26 13.67
C VAL A 83 -4.32 -10.01 14.26
N GLU A 84 -3.59 -9.07 13.66
CA GLU A 84 -2.26 -8.68 14.09
C GLU A 84 -2.08 -7.16 13.98
N LYS A 85 -1.58 -6.52 15.03
CA LYS A 85 -1.20 -5.10 14.96
C LYS A 85 0.10 -4.95 14.17
N LEU A 86 0.11 -4.10 13.15
CA LEU A 86 1.29 -3.84 12.33
C LEU A 86 2.04 -2.63 12.86
N VAL A 87 3.30 -2.85 13.25
CA VAL A 87 4.25 -1.75 13.48
C VAL A 87 4.68 -1.15 12.13
N GLU A 88 5.07 0.12 12.14
CA GLU A 88 5.40 0.90 10.93
C GLU A 88 6.40 0.17 10.02
N GLU A 89 7.51 -0.29 10.59
CA GLU A 89 8.58 -0.99 9.86
C GLU A 89 8.06 -2.23 9.11
N ARG A 90 7.19 -3.02 9.78
CA ARG A 90 6.60 -4.22 9.17
C ARG A 90 5.62 -3.87 8.07
N LEU A 91 4.80 -2.85 8.27
CA LEU A 91 3.88 -2.38 7.22
C LEU A 91 4.65 -1.88 6.00
N VAL A 92 5.70 -1.08 6.18
CA VAL A 92 6.58 -0.65 5.09
C VAL A 92 7.16 -1.86 4.36
N GLY A 93 7.67 -2.86 5.09
CA GLY A 93 8.18 -4.10 4.52
C GLY A 93 7.14 -4.86 3.68
N GLU A 94 5.91 -5.01 4.17
CA GLU A 94 4.82 -5.66 3.43
C GLU A 94 4.42 -4.87 2.18
N ILE A 95 4.35 -3.53 2.25
CA ILE A 95 4.04 -2.67 1.10
C ILE A 95 5.11 -2.82 0.02
N LEU A 96 6.38 -2.71 0.38
CA LEU A 96 7.49 -2.82 -0.58
C LEU A 96 7.63 -4.24 -1.14
N GLY A 97 7.40 -5.27 -0.33
CA GLY A 97 7.40 -6.66 -0.76
C GLY A 97 6.23 -7.02 -1.69
N SER A 98 5.19 -6.18 -1.75
CA SER A 98 4.03 -6.38 -2.63
C SER A 98 4.22 -5.80 -4.05
N LEU A 99 5.35 -5.13 -4.30
CA LEU A 99 5.66 -4.56 -5.61
C LEU A 99 5.93 -5.67 -6.65
N PRO A 100 5.72 -5.39 -7.95
CA PRO A 100 6.14 -6.28 -9.03
C PRO A 100 7.61 -6.68 -8.88
N SER A 101 7.95 -7.93 -9.21
CA SER A 101 9.28 -8.53 -8.93
C SER A 101 10.48 -7.80 -9.53
N HIS A 102 10.27 -7.03 -10.61
CA HIS A 102 11.29 -6.21 -11.27
C HIS A 102 11.45 -4.81 -10.66
N ILE A 103 10.60 -4.44 -9.70
CA ILE A 103 10.66 -3.20 -8.93
C ILE A 103 11.08 -3.56 -7.51
N LYS A 104 12.21 -3.03 -7.06
CA LYS A 104 12.72 -3.28 -5.70
C LYS A 104 13.00 -1.96 -5.02
N VAL A 105 12.79 -1.91 -3.71
CA VAL A 105 13.17 -0.75 -2.90
C VAL A 105 14.04 -1.24 -1.76
N GLU A 106 15.29 -0.79 -1.75
CA GLU A 106 16.22 -1.05 -0.64
C GLU A 106 16.17 0.12 0.32
N LEU A 107 15.77 -0.15 1.57
CA LEU A 107 15.73 0.86 2.61
C LEU A 107 17.14 1.13 3.15
N LYS A 108 17.43 2.41 3.39
CA LYS A 108 18.60 2.91 4.11
C LYS A 108 18.15 3.53 5.43
N HIS A 109 19.11 3.81 6.32
CA HIS A 109 18.83 4.51 7.57
C HIS A 109 18.21 5.89 7.32
N GLY A 110 17.28 6.31 8.19
CA GLY A 110 16.74 7.67 8.19
C GLY A 110 15.60 7.95 7.21
N GLY A 111 14.93 6.93 6.67
CA GLY A 111 13.81 7.11 5.73
C GLY A 111 14.27 7.38 4.29
N GLU A 112 15.51 7.06 3.96
CA GLU A 112 16.04 7.05 2.60
C GLU A 112 16.00 5.63 2.02
N GLY A 113 16.12 5.51 0.71
CA GLY A 113 16.22 4.22 0.04
C GLY A 113 16.71 4.33 -1.40
N ILE A 114 16.78 3.19 -2.07
CA ILE A 114 17.04 3.09 -3.51
C ILE A 114 15.89 2.32 -4.16
N LEU A 115 15.16 2.98 -5.05
CA LEU A 115 14.21 2.35 -5.96
C LEU A 115 14.99 1.81 -7.17
N ARG A 116 15.00 0.49 -7.34
CA ARG A 116 15.57 -0.19 -8.50
C ARG A 116 14.48 -0.66 -9.45
N ILE A 117 14.64 -0.33 -10.72
CA ILE A 117 13.79 -0.79 -11.83
C ILE A 117 14.72 -1.29 -12.93
N GLY A 118 14.88 -2.61 -13.05
CA GLY A 118 15.94 -3.18 -13.88
C GLY A 118 17.31 -2.75 -13.38
N LYS A 119 18.15 -2.16 -14.25
CA LYS A 119 19.46 -1.58 -13.90
C LYS A 119 19.39 -0.11 -13.49
N ALA A 120 18.24 0.54 -13.58
CA ALA A 120 18.08 1.93 -13.17
C ALA A 120 17.90 2.02 -11.65
N GLU A 121 18.69 2.88 -11.01
CA GLU A 121 18.64 3.12 -9.57
C GLU A 121 18.28 4.57 -9.28
N PHE A 122 17.22 4.79 -8.50
CA PHE A 122 16.77 6.11 -8.09
C PHE A 122 16.92 6.24 -6.58
N PRO A 123 17.73 7.18 -6.07
CA PRO A 123 17.66 7.56 -4.67
C PRO A 123 16.24 8.06 -4.35
N VAL A 124 15.63 7.49 -3.31
CA VAL A 124 14.28 7.83 -2.89
C VAL A 124 14.22 8.26 -1.44
N LYS A 125 13.31 9.18 -1.13
CA LYS A 125 12.84 9.45 0.22
C LYS A 125 11.55 8.67 0.45
N VAL A 126 11.53 7.84 1.46
CA VAL A 126 10.40 6.99 1.83
C VAL A 126 9.55 7.76 2.84
N GLY A 127 8.28 8.00 2.49
CA GLY A 127 7.30 8.62 3.38
C GLY A 127 6.87 7.69 4.52
N LYS A 128 6.07 8.22 5.45
CA LYS A 128 5.40 7.39 6.45
C LYS A 128 4.16 6.72 5.82
N PRO A 129 3.81 5.50 6.24
CA PRO A 129 2.54 4.89 5.84
C PRO A 129 1.35 5.73 6.30
N GLU A 130 0.43 6.01 5.38
CA GLU A 130 -0.80 6.76 5.66
C GLU A 130 -2.02 5.99 5.15
N TRP A 131 -3.18 6.18 5.78
CA TRP A 131 -4.41 5.58 5.30
C TRP A 131 -5.08 6.45 4.25
N ASN A 132 -5.41 5.87 3.10
CA ASN A 132 -6.17 6.56 2.08
C ASN A 132 -7.62 6.06 2.06
N GLU A 133 -8.56 6.90 2.50
CA GLU A 133 -9.98 6.55 2.58
C GLU A 133 -10.59 6.23 1.22
N ARG A 134 -10.19 6.94 0.16
CA ARG A 134 -10.71 6.72 -1.20
C ARG A 134 -10.34 5.34 -1.74
N HIS A 135 -9.12 4.88 -1.45
CA HIS A 135 -8.64 3.58 -1.88
C HIS A 135 -8.88 2.47 -0.84
N ASN A 136 -9.29 2.82 0.38
CA ASN A 136 -9.43 1.89 1.52
C ASN A 136 -8.16 1.02 1.67
N ALA A 137 -7.00 1.68 1.65
CA ALA A 137 -5.68 1.06 1.58
C ALA A 137 -4.66 1.84 2.41
N ALA A 138 -3.63 1.13 2.90
CA ALA A 138 -2.41 1.76 3.39
C ALA A 138 -1.60 2.26 2.19
N CYS A 139 -1.13 3.50 2.25
CA CYS A 139 -0.35 4.14 1.21
C CYS A 139 1.06 4.45 1.68
N LEU A 140 2.04 4.23 0.81
CA LEU A 140 3.43 4.63 1.01
C LEU A 140 3.88 5.46 -0.19
N ASP A 141 4.43 6.63 0.09
CA ASP A 141 4.96 7.52 -0.94
C ASP A 141 6.47 7.38 -1.05
N LEU A 142 6.95 7.21 -2.28
CA LEU A 142 8.37 7.21 -2.63
C LEU A 142 8.65 8.47 -3.44
N GLY A 143 9.27 9.47 -2.81
CA GLY A 143 9.69 10.70 -3.47
C GLY A 143 11.07 10.50 -4.11
N PHE A 144 11.23 10.83 -5.39
CA PHE A 144 12.50 10.68 -6.11
C PHE A 144 12.74 11.79 -7.13
N LYS A 145 14.02 12.04 -7.43
CA LYS A 145 14.42 12.94 -8.52
C LYS A 145 14.80 12.13 -9.73
N ALA A 146 14.34 12.55 -10.90
CA ALA A 146 14.75 11.95 -12.16
C ALA A 146 14.85 12.98 -13.27
N LEU A 147 15.72 12.72 -14.24
CA LEU A 147 15.75 13.45 -15.50
C LEU A 147 14.57 12.98 -16.36
N SER A 148 13.60 13.87 -16.57
CA SER A 148 12.56 13.66 -17.58
C SER A 148 13.19 13.80 -18.97
N LEU A 149 13.11 12.75 -19.79
CA LEU A 149 13.57 12.82 -21.18
C LEU A 149 12.65 13.70 -22.03
N TRP A 150 11.40 13.87 -21.60
CA TRP A 150 10.53 14.91 -22.13
C TRP A 150 10.91 16.26 -21.53
N GLY A 151 11.35 17.20 -22.37
CA GLY A 151 11.81 18.52 -21.96
C GLY A 151 13.22 18.57 -21.34
N ARG A 152 13.89 17.42 -21.15
CA ARG A 152 15.28 17.30 -20.62
C ARG A 152 15.51 18.08 -19.32
N LYS A 153 14.58 17.97 -18.38
CA LYS A 153 14.65 18.64 -17.06
C LYS A 153 14.60 17.63 -15.93
N VAL A 154 15.39 17.87 -14.90
CA VAL A 154 15.28 17.14 -13.63
C VAL A 154 14.03 17.63 -12.90
N LYS A 155 13.16 16.71 -12.50
CA LYS A 155 11.94 16.99 -11.75
C LYS A 155 11.86 16.09 -10.53
N ASN A 156 11.10 16.52 -9.53
CA ASN A 156 10.68 15.66 -8.42
C ASN A 156 9.45 14.87 -8.83
N HIS A 157 9.40 13.62 -8.41
CA HIS A 157 8.32 12.69 -8.68
C HIS A 157 7.90 11.99 -7.38
N VAL A 158 6.64 11.59 -7.31
CA VAL A 158 6.14 10.77 -6.20
C VAL A 158 5.47 9.53 -6.77
N LEU A 159 6.03 8.36 -6.45
CA LEU A 159 5.37 7.07 -6.68
C LEU A 159 4.64 6.68 -5.39
N ARG A 160 3.31 6.72 -5.43
CA ARG A 160 2.43 6.29 -4.35
C ARG A 160 2.05 4.83 -4.54
N ILE A 161 2.29 4.01 -3.53
CA ILE A 161 1.92 2.59 -3.50
C ILE A 161 0.72 2.44 -2.57
N ALA A 162 -0.40 1.95 -3.06
CA ALA A 162 -1.59 1.66 -2.27
C ALA A 162 -1.74 0.14 -2.08
N PHE A 163 -1.68 -0.31 -0.83
CA PHE A 163 -1.63 -1.70 -0.42
C PHE A 163 -2.83 -2.05 0.45
N LYS A 164 -3.59 -3.07 0.02
CA LYS A 164 -4.77 -3.59 0.75
C LYS A 164 -4.49 -4.93 1.43
N GLY A 165 -3.30 -5.50 1.31
CA GLY A 165 -2.98 -6.87 1.72
C GLY A 165 -3.17 -7.91 0.62
N TYR A 166 -4.29 -7.84 -0.11
CA TYR A 166 -4.64 -8.75 -1.21
C TYR A 166 -4.49 -8.13 -2.60
N GLU A 167 -4.20 -6.83 -2.66
CA GLU A 167 -4.09 -6.05 -3.88
C GLU A 167 -3.11 -4.90 -3.65
N THR A 168 -2.27 -4.65 -4.64
CA THR A 168 -1.35 -3.50 -4.70
C THR A 168 -1.62 -2.72 -5.97
N SER A 169 -1.77 -1.42 -5.83
CA SER A 169 -1.88 -0.49 -6.96
C SER A 169 -0.88 0.65 -6.79
N MET A 170 -0.50 1.27 -7.89
CA MET A 170 0.47 2.36 -7.89
C MET A 170 -0.10 3.57 -8.61
N ALA A 171 0.26 4.76 -8.13
CA ALA A 171 -0.01 6.02 -8.78
C ALA A 171 1.27 6.85 -8.85
N ILE A 172 1.43 7.63 -9.91
CA ILE A 172 2.59 8.50 -10.10
C ILE A 172 2.13 9.94 -10.19
N ASP A 173 2.87 10.84 -9.53
CA ASP A 173 2.74 12.29 -9.65
C ASP A 173 4.01 12.88 -10.28
N TYR A 174 3.86 13.47 -11.46
CA TYR A 174 4.91 14.17 -12.21
C TYR A 174 4.88 15.70 -12.02
N GLY A 175 4.04 16.21 -11.11
CA GLY A 175 3.78 17.63 -10.87
C GLY A 175 2.80 18.25 -11.88
N GLU A 176 2.97 17.94 -13.17
CA GLU A 176 2.08 18.41 -14.25
C GLU A 176 0.96 17.42 -14.56
N THR A 177 1.25 16.13 -14.38
CA THR A 177 0.34 15.03 -14.65
C THR A 177 0.38 14.04 -13.51
N LYS A 178 -0.77 13.43 -13.21
CA LYS A 178 -0.87 12.36 -12.22
C LYS A 178 -1.81 11.28 -12.72
N GLY A 179 -1.54 10.03 -12.35
CA GLY A 179 -2.41 8.95 -12.76
C GLY A 179 -2.05 7.60 -12.17
N THR A 180 -2.92 6.64 -12.44
CA THR A 180 -2.75 5.24 -12.04
C THR A 180 -1.73 4.59 -12.95
N VAL A 181 -0.65 4.08 -12.38
CA VAL A 181 0.40 3.37 -13.10
C VAL A 181 -0.17 2.07 -13.64
N LYS A 182 0.01 1.84 -14.93
CA LYS A 182 -0.31 0.60 -15.62
C LYS A 182 0.91 -0.27 -15.83
N GLU A 183 2.06 0.36 -16.04
CA GLU A 183 3.31 -0.34 -16.29
C GLU A 183 4.50 0.53 -15.91
N ILE A 184 5.52 -0.09 -15.33
CA ILE A 184 6.84 0.49 -15.12
C ILE A 184 7.84 -0.52 -15.68
N ARG A 185 8.71 -0.11 -16.60
CA ARG A 185 9.72 -1.01 -17.18
C ARG A 185 11.01 -0.26 -17.48
N GLU A 186 12.12 -0.98 -17.46
CA GLU A 186 13.35 -0.50 -18.08
C GLU A 186 13.26 -0.72 -19.59
N GLU A 187 13.26 0.36 -20.37
CA GLU A 187 13.18 0.28 -21.84
C GLU A 187 14.57 0.11 -22.47
N GLN A 188 15.57 0.76 -21.87
CA GLN A 188 16.99 0.67 -22.20
C GLN A 188 17.79 0.76 -20.90
N PRO A 189 19.04 0.27 -20.83
CA PRO A 189 19.86 0.39 -19.64
C PRO A 189 19.87 1.82 -19.06
N GLY A 190 19.38 1.96 -17.83
CA GLY A 190 19.28 3.23 -17.11
C GLY A 190 18.12 4.14 -17.53
N THR A 191 17.22 3.71 -18.42
CA THR A 191 16.03 4.45 -18.86
C THR A 191 14.77 3.70 -18.48
N VAL A 192 13.93 4.33 -17.65
CA VAL A 192 12.66 3.77 -17.21
C VAL A 192 11.50 4.43 -17.95
N ALA A 193 10.63 3.62 -18.53
CA ALA A 193 9.33 4.05 -19.05
C ALA A 193 8.25 3.75 -18.00
N ILE A 194 7.43 4.76 -17.69
CA ILE A 194 6.28 4.66 -16.79
C ILE A 194 5.03 5.02 -17.58
N ARG A 195 4.16 4.02 -17.79
CA ARG A 195 2.86 4.19 -18.44
C ARG A 195 1.78 4.31 -17.39
N TYR A 196 0.95 5.34 -17.50
CA TYR A 196 -0.12 5.61 -16.54
C TYR A 196 -1.36 6.23 -17.21
N VAL A 197 -2.49 6.17 -16.50
CA VAL A 197 -3.78 6.71 -16.95
C VAL A 197 -4.26 7.76 -15.96
N ASP A 198 -4.56 8.96 -16.44
CA ASP A 198 -5.06 10.05 -15.59
C ASP A 198 -6.55 9.88 -15.23
N SER A 199 -7.11 10.85 -14.52
CA SER A 199 -8.53 10.82 -14.14
C SER A 199 -9.52 11.07 -15.28
N ARG A 200 -9.04 11.34 -16.51
CA ARG A 200 -9.84 11.54 -17.73
C ARG A 200 -9.60 10.40 -18.74
N ASP A 201 -9.10 9.27 -18.25
CA ASP A 201 -8.76 8.08 -19.04
C ASP A 201 -7.73 8.31 -20.16
N ARG A 202 -6.95 9.40 -20.07
CA ARG A 202 -5.88 9.68 -21.02
C ARG A 202 -4.65 8.87 -20.64
N VAL A 203 -4.08 8.19 -21.63
CA VAL A 203 -2.86 7.38 -21.49
C VAL A 203 -1.64 8.27 -21.69
N PHE A 204 -0.71 8.18 -20.75
CA PHE A 204 0.59 8.85 -20.82
C PHE A 204 1.70 7.82 -20.68
N GLU A 205 2.84 8.10 -21.30
CA GLU A 205 4.07 7.33 -21.12
C GLU A 205 5.23 8.31 -20.93
N HIS A 206 5.83 8.30 -19.74
CA HIS A 206 6.96 9.15 -19.40
C HIS A 206 8.23 8.33 -19.33
N ARG A 207 9.30 8.83 -19.96
CA ARG A 207 10.64 8.24 -19.88
C ARG A 207 11.51 9.06 -18.95
N VAL A 208 12.09 8.40 -17.96
CA VAL A 208 12.94 9.01 -16.94
C VAL A 208 14.27 8.29 -16.82
N LYS A 209 15.32 9.03 -16.47
CA LYS A 209 16.63 8.49 -16.09
C LYS A 209 16.98 8.90 -14.66
N PRO A 210 17.74 8.10 -13.92
CA PRO A 210 18.39 8.56 -12.70
C PRO A 210 19.13 9.86 -12.98
N VAL A 211 19.09 10.79 -12.02
CA VAL A 211 20.04 11.91 -12.04
C VAL A 211 21.39 11.26 -11.78
N SER A 212 22.28 11.29 -12.77
CA SER A 212 23.64 10.77 -12.64
C SER A 212 24.22 11.26 -11.31
N ALA A 213 24.52 10.31 -10.42
CA ALA A 213 25.27 10.58 -9.20
C ALA A 213 26.71 10.96 -9.55
#